data_AF-A0A060CAG0-F1
#
_entry.id   AF-A0A060CAG0-F1
#
_cell.length_a   1.000
_cell.length_b   1.000
_cell.length_c   1.000
_cell.angle_alpha   90.00
_cell.angle_beta   90.00
_cell.angle_gamma   90.00
#
_symmetry.space_group_name_H-M   'P 1'
#
loop_
_entity.id
_entity.type
_entity.pdbx_description
1 polymer ?
#
loop_
_entity_poly.entity_id
_entity_poly.type
_entity_poly.pdbx_seq_one_letter_code
_entity_poly.pdbx_strand_id
1 'polypeptide(L)'
;MAQFSGLSETADKYGFVVVYPDGTGRREGLYTFNAGNCCGYAEKFNVDDVGFTKAILEDLEKNLPIDPRRIYATGMSNGALMSYRLANEMADRIAAIAPVAGPMGAADCTPQPAGAGDPLSRYARLLRA
;
A
#
# COMPACT_ATOMS: atom_id res chain seq x y z
N MET A 1 8.88 -2.04 10.69
CA MET A 1 9.45 -1.71 9.37
C MET A 1 10.53 -0.63 9.47
N ALA A 2 10.26 0.52 10.08
CA ALA A 2 11.21 1.64 10.18
C ALA A 2 12.60 1.25 10.70
N GLN A 3 12.68 0.36 11.69
CA GLN A 3 13.94 0.01 12.36
C GLN A 3 14.86 -0.95 11.59
N PHE A 4 14.35 -1.69 10.59
CA PHE A 4 15.12 -2.79 9.97
C PHE A 4 15.12 -2.80 8.43
N SER A 5 14.24 -2.03 7.80
CA SER A 5 14.06 -2.11 6.34
C SER A 5 15.10 -1.31 5.54
N GLY A 6 15.80 -0.36 6.18
CA GLY A 6 16.69 0.57 5.48
C GLY A 6 15.98 1.59 4.59
N LEU A 7 14.63 1.65 4.66
CA LEU A 7 13.84 2.51 3.77
C LEU A 7 13.96 3.99 4.12
N SER A 8 14.27 4.35 5.36
CA SER A 8 14.49 5.75 5.75
C SER A 8 15.77 6.30 5.14
N GLU A 9 16.87 5.56 5.23
CA GLU A 9 18.15 5.93 4.61
C GLU A 9 18.05 5.94 3.09
N THR A 10 17.26 5.02 2.53
CA THR A 10 16.96 4.98 1.10
C THR A 10 16.11 6.18 0.66
N ALA A 11 15.13 6.58 1.47
CA ALA A 11 14.30 7.76 1.26
C ALA A 11 15.13 9.04 1.24
N ASP A 12 16.02 9.21 2.22
CA ASP A 12 16.94 10.35 2.29
C ASP A 12 17.89 10.39 1.09
N LYS A 13 18.39 9.22 0.66
CA LYS A 13 19.32 9.11 -0.48
C LYS A 13 18.68 9.44 -1.82
N TYR A 14 17.45 9.00 -2.06
CA TYR A 14 16.79 9.11 -3.36
C TYR A 14 15.67 10.16 -3.42
N GLY A 15 15.39 10.84 -2.30
CA GLY A 15 14.47 11.97 -2.25
C GLY A 15 13.00 11.57 -2.40
N PHE A 16 12.55 10.57 -1.63
CA PHE A 16 11.13 10.23 -1.54
C PHE A 16 10.64 10.25 -0.08
N VAL A 17 9.33 10.35 0.11
CA VAL A 17 8.71 10.27 1.44
C VAL A 17 8.40 8.82 1.76
N VAL A 18 8.77 8.37 2.96
CA VAL A 18 8.38 7.07 3.50
C VAL A 18 7.53 7.26 4.76
N VAL A 19 6.44 6.50 4.85
CA VAL A 19 5.59 6.46 6.04
C VAL A 19 5.47 5.03 6.55
N TYR A 20 5.43 4.90 7.88
CA TYR A 20 5.35 3.61 8.57
C TYR A 20 4.12 3.60 9.48
N PRO A 21 2.91 3.42 8.91
CA PRO A 21 1.72 3.30 9.75
C PRO A 21 1.81 2.06 10.63
N ASP A 22 1.34 2.18 11.86
CA ASP A 22 1.10 1.05 12.74
C ASP A 22 -0.26 0.42 12.42
N GLY A 23 -0.36 -0.90 12.61
CA GLY A 23 -1.63 -1.59 12.57
C GLY A 23 -2.44 -1.39 13.85
N THR A 24 -3.53 -2.13 13.99
CA THR A 24 -4.39 -2.08 15.17
C THR A 24 -4.28 -3.36 16.02
N GLY A 25 -4.30 -3.23 17.35
CA GLY A 25 -4.32 -4.36 18.27
C GLY A 25 -4.46 -3.95 19.74
N ARG A 26 -4.88 -4.90 20.58
CA ARG A 26 -5.07 -4.68 22.04
C ARG A 26 -3.84 -4.96 22.89
N ARG A 27 -2.85 -5.66 22.35
CA ARG A 27 -1.59 -5.97 23.03
C ARG A 27 -0.50 -5.14 22.41
N GLU A 28 0.20 -4.36 23.23
CA GLU A 28 1.35 -3.56 22.77
C GLU A 28 2.36 -4.42 22.03
N GLY A 29 2.82 -3.93 20.88
CA GLY A 29 3.76 -4.64 20.01
C GLY A 29 3.16 -5.75 19.15
N LEU A 30 1.85 -6.04 19.26
CA LEU A 30 1.14 -6.99 18.40
C LEU A 30 0.00 -6.29 17.65
N TYR A 31 0.41 -5.42 16.74
CA TYR A 31 -0.47 -4.72 15.82
C TYR A 31 -0.54 -5.45 14.48
N THR A 32 -1.75 -5.52 13.93
CA THR A 32 -2.04 -6.18 12.66
C THR A 32 -2.87 -5.25 11.79
N PHE A 33 -2.75 -5.39 10.48
CA PHE A 33 -3.66 -4.85 9.49
C PHE A 33 -4.73 -5.89 9.13
N ASN A 34 -5.93 -5.40 8.87
CA ASN A 34 -6.97 -6.13 8.19
C ASN A 34 -6.57 -6.28 6.73
N ALA A 35 -5.91 -7.38 6.39
CA ALA A 35 -5.50 -7.66 5.02
C ALA A 35 -6.54 -8.48 4.22
N GLY A 36 -7.78 -8.58 4.73
CA GLY A 36 -8.92 -9.20 4.06
C GLY A 36 -9.07 -10.71 4.28
N ASN A 37 -7.97 -11.46 4.40
CA ASN A 37 -8.00 -12.92 4.57
C ASN A 37 -7.12 -13.43 5.72
N CYS A 38 -6.42 -12.52 6.41
CA CYS A 38 -5.55 -12.78 7.54
C CYS A 38 -5.35 -11.43 8.23
N CYS A 39 -5.19 -11.34 9.53
CA CYS A 39 -5.44 -12.23 10.64
C CYS A 39 -5.19 -11.37 11.87
N GLY A 40 -5.50 -11.88 13.05
CA GLY A 40 -5.28 -11.11 14.29
C GLY A 40 -6.39 -10.11 14.52
N TYR A 41 -6.09 -9.01 15.21
CA TYR A 41 -7.14 -8.15 15.75
C TYR A 41 -7.87 -7.37 14.66
N ALA A 42 -7.12 -6.75 13.75
CA ALA A 42 -7.71 -5.86 12.76
C ALA A 42 -8.66 -6.58 11.80
N GLU A 43 -8.29 -7.78 11.35
CA GLU A 43 -9.16 -8.61 10.52
C GLU A 43 -10.41 -9.07 11.30
N LYS A 44 -10.25 -9.61 12.51
CA LYS A 44 -11.37 -10.07 13.36
C LYS A 44 -12.40 -9.01 13.68
N PHE A 45 -11.97 -7.76 13.81
CA PHE A 45 -12.83 -6.62 14.14
C PHE A 45 -13.14 -5.74 12.93
N ASN A 46 -12.82 -6.22 11.73
CA ASN A 46 -13.05 -5.52 10.47
C ASN A 46 -12.60 -4.05 10.49
N VAL A 47 -11.37 -3.82 10.97
CA VAL A 47 -10.74 -2.49 10.97
C VAL A 47 -10.55 -2.02 9.53
N ASP A 48 -10.85 -0.74 9.28
CA ASP A 48 -10.74 -0.13 7.95
C ASP A 48 -9.32 0.40 7.68
N ASP A 49 -8.38 -0.52 7.47
CA ASP A 49 -6.98 -0.16 7.20
C ASP A 49 -6.77 0.41 5.78
N VAL A 50 -7.67 0.12 4.83
CA VAL A 50 -7.65 0.72 3.48
C VAL A 50 -8.07 2.18 3.57
N GLY A 51 -9.17 2.48 4.27
CA GLY A 51 -9.62 3.84 4.54
C GLY A 51 -8.59 4.65 5.33
N PHE A 52 -7.94 4.04 6.33
CA PHE A 52 -6.84 4.68 7.05
C PHE A 52 -5.66 5.03 6.15
N THR A 53 -5.24 4.10 5.27
CA THR A 53 -4.16 4.35 4.31
C THR A 53 -4.52 5.47 3.33
N LYS A 54 -5.77 5.52 2.86
CA LYS A 54 -6.28 6.60 2.02
C LYS A 54 -6.23 7.95 2.75
N ALA A 55 -6.64 7.99 4.02
CA ALA A 55 -6.60 9.21 4.82
C ALA A 55 -5.17 9.74 5.05
N ILE A 56 -4.19 8.85 5.29
CA ILE A 56 -2.78 9.22 5.36
C ILE A 56 -2.34 9.86 4.04
N LEU A 57 -2.62 9.21 2.92
CA LEU A 57 -2.22 9.70 1.61
C LEU A 57 -2.83 11.07 1.29
N GLU A 58 -4.12 11.26 1.58
CA GLU A 58 -4.80 12.55 1.41
C GLU A 58 -4.25 13.66 2.31
N ASP A 59 -3.82 13.33 3.53
CA ASP A 59 -3.17 14.28 4.42
C ASP A 59 -1.77 14.67 3.92
N LEU A 60 -0.98 13.69 3.46
CA LEU A 60 0.34 13.95 2.88
C LEU A 60 0.25 14.80 1.62
N GLU A 61 -0.71 14.54 0.73
CA GLU A 61 -0.91 15.30 -0.51
C GLU A 61 -1.32 16.76 -0.26
N LYS A 62 -1.95 17.06 0.88
CA LYS A 62 -2.27 18.45 1.27
C LYS A 62 -1.04 19.22 1.74
N ASN A 63 -0.08 18.51 2.33
CA ASN A 63 1.04 19.12 3.05
C ASN A 63 2.38 19.01 2.30
N LEU A 64 2.49 18.11 1.33
CA LEU A 64 3.72 17.78 0.61
C LEU A 64 3.48 17.66 -0.90
N PRO A 65 4.49 17.97 -1.74
CA PRO A 65 4.40 17.81 -3.19
C PRO A 65 4.56 16.33 -3.60
N ILE A 66 3.52 15.53 -3.39
CA ILE A 66 3.49 14.11 -3.76
C ILE A 66 3.16 13.95 -5.25
N ASP A 67 3.92 13.13 -5.98
CA ASP A 67 3.57 12.72 -7.35
C ASP A 67 2.53 11.59 -7.28
N PRO A 68 1.27 11.81 -7.68
CA PRO A 68 0.20 10.80 -7.57
C PRO A 68 0.43 9.58 -8.46
N ARG A 69 1.41 9.62 -9.37
CA ARG A 69 1.78 8.49 -10.22
C ARG A 69 2.89 7.61 -9.62
N ARG A 70 3.45 8.00 -8.47
CA ARG A 70 4.62 7.36 -7.84
C ARG A 70 4.33 7.02 -6.38
N ILE A 71 3.21 6.36 -6.13
CA ILE A 71 2.81 5.89 -4.80
C ILE A 71 3.00 4.37 -4.78
N TYR A 72 3.72 3.87 -3.78
CA TYR A 72 4.10 2.46 -3.67
C TYR A 72 3.74 1.92 -2.30
N ALA A 73 3.47 0.61 -2.21
CA ALA A 73 3.23 -0.07 -0.93
C ALA A 73 4.15 -1.28 -0.76
N THR A 74 4.68 -1.45 0.44
CA THR A 74 5.50 -2.61 0.81
C THR A 74 5.31 -2.91 2.28
N GLY A 75 5.53 -4.18 2.64
CA GLY A 75 5.47 -4.64 4.01
C GLY A 75 5.91 -6.09 4.11
N MET A 76 6.14 -6.53 5.34
CA MET A 76 6.52 -7.91 5.65
C MET A 76 5.35 -8.66 6.30
N SER A 77 5.19 -9.95 5.98
CA SER A 77 4.17 -10.82 6.60
C SER A 77 2.76 -10.24 6.43
N ASN A 78 2.01 -9.95 7.51
CA ASN A 78 0.70 -9.31 7.42
C ASN A 78 0.72 -7.96 6.65
N GLY A 79 1.82 -7.19 6.71
CA GLY A 79 1.99 -5.99 5.88
C GLY A 79 2.19 -6.28 4.38
N ALA A 80 2.71 -7.46 4.02
CA ALA A 80 2.77 -7.91 2.64
C ALA A 80 1.37 -8.24 2.10
N LEU A 81 0.54 -8.90 2.90
CA LEU A 81 -0.86 -9.14 2.55
C LEU A 81 -1.62 -7.81 2.41
N MET A 82 -1.37 -6.85 3.31
CA MET A 82 -1.95 -5.52 3.19
C MET A 82 -1.50 -4.81 1.91
N SER A 83 -0.24 -4.96 1.49
CA SER A 83 0.25 -4.42 0.21
C SER A 83 -0.54 -4.99 -0.98
N TYR A 84 -0.82 -6.29 -1.00
CA TYR A 84 -1.70 -6.89 -2.03
C TYR A 84 -3.11 -6.31 -2.00
N ARG A 85 -3.70 -6.15 -0.80
CA ARG A 85 -5.04 -5.57 -0.62
C ARG A 85 -5.10 -4.14 -1.15
N LEU A 86 -4.11 -3.30 -0.81
CA LEU A 86 -4.01 -1.92 -1.30
C LEU A 86 -3.85 -1.88 -2.82
N ALA A 87 -3.08 -2.79 -3.42
CA ALA A 87 -2.96 -2.85 -4.87
C ALA A 87 -4.31 -3.13 -5.56
N ASN A 88 -5.18 -3.92 -4.92
CA ASN A 88 -6.49 -4.26 -5.46
C ASN A 88 -7.53 -3.15 -5.22
N GLU A 89 -7.64 -2.66 -3.99
CA GLU A 89 -8.69 -1.72 -3.58
C GLU A 89 -8.32 -0.24 -3.82
N MET A 90 -7.05 0.06 -4.05
CA MET A 90 -6.54 1.40 -4.39
C MET A 90 -5.73 1.38 -5.69
N ALA A 91 -6.15 0.55 -6.66
CA ALA A 91 -5.45 0.35 -7.94
C ALA A 91 -5.31 1.62 -8.80
N ASP A 92 -6.14 2.64 -8.55
CA ASP A 92 -6.07 3.97 -9.16
C ASP A 92 -4.96 4.85 -8.54
N ARG A 93 -4.48 4.51 -7.34
CA ARG A 93 -3.48 5.27 -6.57
C ARG A 93 -2.15 4.54 -6.46
N ILE A 94 -2.15 3.23 -6.24
CA ILE A 94 -0.93 2.43 -6.01
C ILE A 94 -0.32 2.04 -7.35
N ALA A 95 0.87 2.58 -7.63
CA ALA A 95 1.58 2.35 -8.88
C ALA A 95 2.26 0.97 -8.93
N ALA A 96 2.81 0.51 -7.81
CA ALA A 96 3.39 -0.83 -7.66
C ALA A 96 3.51 -1.25 -6.19
N ILE A 97 3.73 -2.55 -5.96
CA ILE A 97 3.96 -3.12 -4.64
C ILE A 97 5.20 -4.00 -4.59
N ALA A 98 5.80 -4.12 -3.40
CA ALA A 98 6.93 -5.00 -3.12
C ALA A 98 6.69 -5.82 -1.83
N PRO A 99 5.78 -6.81 -1.85
CA PRO A 99 5.43 -7.61 -0.67
C PRO A 99 6.57 -8.56 -0.26
N VAL A 100 6.85 -8.67 1.04
CA VAL A 100 7.92 -9.52 1.59
C VAL A 100 7.35 -10.58 2.52
N ALA A 101 7.67 -11.86 2.28
CA ALA A 101 7.33 -12.97 3.18
C ALA A 101 5.84 -13.04 3.60
N GLY A 102 4.93 -12.76 2.67
CA GLY A 102 3.50 -12.97 2.85
C GLY A 102 2.84 -13.43 1.55
N PRO A 103 1.92 -14.41 1.60
CA PRO A 103 1.23 -14.88 0.39
C PRO A 103 0.33 -13.80 -0.20
N MET A 104 0.05 -13.93 -1.50
CA MET A 104 -1.04 -13.18 -2.12
C MET A 104 -2.37 -13.69 -1.52
N GLY A 105 -3.03 -12.81 -0.75
CA GLY A 105 -4.16 -13.21 0.10
C GLY A 105 -5.54 -13.21 -0.58
N ALA A 106 -5.68 -12.51 -1.71
CA ALA A 106 -6.93 -12.48 -2.46
C ALA A 106 -6.86 -13.50 -3.60
N ALA A 107 -7.81 -14.44 -3.64
CA ALA A 107 -7.99 -15.37 -4.76
C ALA A 107 -8.27 -14.63 -6.08
N ASP A 108 -8.82 -13.42 -5.99
CA ASP A 108 -9.19 -12.54 -7.11
C ASP A 108 -8.53 -11.17 -6.98
N CYS A 109 -7.19 -11.13 -6.89
CA CYS A 109 -6.45 -9.87 -7.02
C CYS A 109 -6.43 -9.45 -8.50
N THR A 110 -7.39 -8.61 -8.91
CA THR A 110 -7.45 -8.05 -10.27
C THR A 110 -7.43 -6.51 -10.21
N PRO A 111 -6.27 -5.90 -9.88
CA PRO A 111 -6.14 -4.45 -9.84
C PRO A 111 -6.56 -3.83 -11.18
N GLN A 112 -7.51 -2.91 -11.14
CA GLN A 112 -7.86 -2.12 -12.32
C GLN A 112 -7.23 -0.73 -12.19
N PRO A 113 -6.13 -0.45 -12.91
CA PRO A 113 -5.58 0.89 -12.92
C PRO A 113 -6.62 1.88 -13.44
N ALA A 114 -6.53 3.14 -12.99
CA ALA A 114 -7.35 4.23 -13.52
C ALA A 114 -7.27 4.25 -15.06
N GLY A 115 -8.42 4.07 -15.72
CA GLY A 115 -8.52 4.01 -17.19
C GLY A 115 -8.30 2.63 -17.82
N ALA A 116 -8.29 1.52 -17.07
CA ALA A 116 -8.15 0.16 -17.62
C ALA A 116 -9.23 -0.24 -18.63
N GLY A 117 -10.39 0.45 -18.62
CA GLY A 117 -11.45 0.31 -19.62
C GLY A 117 -11.34 1.27 -20.83
N ASP A 118 -10.39 2.21 -20.81
CA ASP A 118 -10.14 3.15 -21.92
C ASP A 118 -9.14 2.52 -22.91
N PRO A 119 -9.53 2.28 -24.18
CA PRO A 119 -8.65 1.76 -25.22
C PRO A 119 -7.36 2.59 -25.39
N LEU A 120 -7.40 3.90 -25.10
CA LEU A 120 -6.26 4.81 -25.24
C LEU A 120 -5.23 4.69 -24.12
N SER A 121 -5.59 4.08 -22.98
CA SER A 121 -4.66 3.82 -21.86
C SER A 121 -3.49 2.92 -22.26
N ARG A 122 -3.68 2.03 -23.24
CA ARG A 122 -2.63 1.17 -23.82
C ARG A 122 -1.64 1.97 -24.67
N TYR A 123 -2.13 2.97 -25.40
CA TYR A 123 -1.32 3.82 -26.27
C TYR A 123 -0.45 4.80 -25.46
N ALA A 124 -1.02 5.39 -24.41
CA ALA A 124 -0.29 6.30 -23.51
C ALA A 124 0.86 5.62 -22.75
N ARG A 125 0.78 4.30 -22.53
CA ARG A 125 1.82 3.50 -21.87
C ARG A 125 3.03 3.21 -22.79
N LEU A 126 2.82 3.16 -24.11
CA LEU A 126 3.87 2.93 -25.11
C LEU A 126 4.70 4.17 -25.45
N LEU A 127 4.14 5.37 -25.25
CA LEU A 127 4.82 6.63 -25.56
C LEU A 127 5.67 7.19 -24.41
N ARG A 128 5.74 6.50 -23.26
CA ARG A 128 6.48 6.93 -22.06
C ARG A 128 7.65 6.00 -21.69
N ALA A 129 8.08 5.14 -22.61
CA ALA A 129 9.34 4.37 -22.54
C ALA A 129 10.40 5.06 -23.40
#